data_AF-A0A1X2HWT7-F1
#
_entry.id   AF-A0A1X2HWT7-F1
#
_cell.length_a   1.000
_cell.length_b   1.000
_cell.length_c   1.000
_cell.angle_alpha   90.00
_cell.angle_beta   90.00
_cell.angle_gamma   90.00
#
_symmetry.space_group_name_H-M   'P 1'
#
loop_
_entity.id
_entity.type
_entity.pdbx_description
1 polymer ?
#
loop_
_entity_poly.entity_id
_entity_poly.type
_entity_poly.pdbx_seq_one_letter_code
_entity_poly.pdbx_strand_id
1 'polypeptide(L)'
;MEEDYESVLLVIRECFVYRIPPRTAARGYRAAEWGDLGSSFLWKGRLRVISKGQTCKVVLEDSNTGELFALCPYDPASNSVEPVLDSSRYFVLKIEHEGRHAFIGMGFQERSDAFDFNVALQDFTK
;
A
#
# COMPACT_ATOMS: atom_id res chain seq x y z
N MET A 1 -21.90 22.87 -5.44
CA MET A 1 -21.47 21.60 -4.87
C MET A 1 -20.42 21.08 -5.83
N GLU A 2 -19.15 21.23 -5.50
CA GLU A 2 -18.11 20.50 -6.22
C GLU A 2 -18.37 19.02 -5.97
N GLU A 3 -18.87 18.34 -7.00
CA GLU A 3 -18.96 16.89 -7.00
C GLU A 3 -17.52 16.40 -6.91
N ASP A 4 -17.13 15.93 -5.72
CA ASP A 4 -15.79 15.44 -5.45
C ASP A 4 -15.65 14.07 -6.16
N TYR A 5 -15.30 14.11 -7.44
CA TYR A 5 -15.23 12.95 -8.32
C TYR A 5 -14.13 11.98 -7.85
N GLU A 6 -14.50 10.71 -7.65
CA GLU A 6 -13.54 9.63 -7.38
C GLU A 6 -12.92 9.15 -8.70
N SER A 7 -11.61 9.31 -8.84
CA SER A 7 -10.84 8.82 -9.98
C SER A 7 -9.93 7.67 -9.54
N VAL A 8 -9.89 6.61 -10.34
CA VAL A 8 -8.95 5.50 -10.11
C VAL A 8 -7.66 5.82 -10.87
N LEU A 9 -6.59 6.09 -10.14
CA LEU A 9 -5.28 6.43 -10.71
C LEU A 9 -4.52 5.19 -11.19
N LEU A 10 -4.64 4.09 -10.45
CA LEU A 10 -3.93 2.85 -10.73
C LEU A 10 -4.71 1.64 -10.23
N VAL A 11 -4.63 0.54 -10.98
CA VAL A 11 -5.14 -0.77 -10.57
C VAL A 11 -4.06 -1.81 -10.80
N ILE A 12 -3.62 -2.47 -9.73
CA ILE A 12 -2.67 -3.59 -9.79
C ILE A 12 -3.42 -4.86 -9.43
N ARG A 13 -3.38 -5.85 -10.33
CA ARG A 13 -4.21 -7.05 -10.23
C ARG A 13 -3.80 -7.97 -9.09
N GLU A 14 -2.51 -8.03 -8.78
CA GLU A 14 -1.97 -8.90 -7.76
C GLU A 14 -0.93 -8.17 -6.91
N CYS A 15 -1.19 -8.06 -5.62
CA CYS A 15 -0.28 -7.59 -4.60
C CYS A 15 -0.33 -8.55 -3.41
N PHE A 16 0.75 -8.54 -2.62
CA PHE A 16 0.93 -9.43 -1.49
C PHE A 16 1.10 -8.60 -0.22
N VAL A 17 0.41 -9.00 0.84
CA VAL A 17 0.49 -8.38 2.16
C VAL A 17 1.27 -9.29 3.10
N TYR A 18 2.17 -8.69 3.87
CA TYR A 18 3.09 -9.35 4.79
C TYR A 18 2.91 -8.77 6.18
N ARG A 19 3.14 -9.61 7.19
CA ARG A 19 3.25 -9.16 8.57
C ARG A 19 4.58 -8.48 8.77
N ILE A 20 4.58 -7.28 9.31
CA ILE A 20 5.83 -6.60 9.69
C ILE A 20 6.02 -6.62 11.20
N PRO A 21 7.26 -6.72 11.68
CA PRO A 21 7.54 -6.55 13.10
C PRO A 21 7.19 -5.10 13.54
N PRO A 22 6.76 -4.91 14.80
CA PRO A 22 6.54 -3.57 15.34
C PRO A 22 7.83 -2.74 15.25
N ARG A 23 7.71 -1.45 14.95
CA ARG A 23 8.85 -0.56 14.73
C ARG A 23 9.73 -0.48 15.99
N THR A 24 10.84 -1.21 16.01
CA THR A 24 11.73 -1.31 17.17
C THR A 24 12.74 -0.16 17.28
N ALA A 25 12.93 0.65 16.23
CA ALA A 25 13.88 1.76 16.22
C ALA A 25 13.58 2.80 15.11
N ALA A 26 14.29 3.93 15.15
CA ALA A 26 14.31 4.94 14.09
C ALA A 26 14.94 4.45 12.75
N ARG A 27 15.33 3.16 12.65
CA ARG A 27 15.74 2.55 11.38
C ARG A 27 14.51 2.33 10.50
N GLY A 28 14.61 2.68 9.22
CA GLY A 28 13.59 2.39 8.22
C GLY A 28 13.37 0.88 8.04
N TYR A 29 12.25 0.52 7.41
CA TYR A 29 11.85 -0.88 7.22
C TYR A 29 12.74 -1.61 6.21
N ARG A 30 12.99 -2.90 6.48
CA ARG A 30 13.66 -3.82 5.57
C ARG A 30 12.79 -5.05 5.34
N ALA A 31 12.55 -5.39 4.09
CA ALA A 31 11.73 -6.56 3.74
C ALA A 31 12.38 -7.86 4.21
N ALA A 32 13.71 -7.94 4.26
CA ALA A 32 14.44 -9.08 4.83
C ALA A 32 14.08 -9.40 6.29
N GLU A 33 13.52 -8.43 7.05
CA GLU A 33 13.10 -8.64 8.44
C GLU A 33 11.66 -9.16 8.57
N TRP A 34 10.91 -9.24 7.47
CA TRP A 34 9.51 -9.68 7.47
C TRP A 34 9.36 -11.22 7.40
N GLY A 35 10.48 -11.94 7.26
CA GLY A 35 10.53 -13.40 7.15
C GLY A 35 10.66 -13.90 5.71
N ASP A 36 10.09 -15.07 5.42
CA ASP A 36 10.12 -15.66 4.09
C ASP A 36 9.12 -14.97 3.15
N LEU A 37 9.58 -13.95 2.45
CA LEU A 37 8.79 -13.16 1.49
C LEU A 37 8.28 -14.00 0.29
N GLY A 38 8.81 -15.20 0.07
CA GLY A 38 8.40 -16.10 -1.02
C GLY A 38 7.14 -16.91 -0.72
N SER A 39 6.89 -17.24 0.54
CA SER A 39 5.84 -18.20 0.93
C SER A 39 4.95 -17.72 2.08
N SER A 40 5.37 -16.70 2.84
CA SER A 40 4.72 -16.28 4.10
C SER A 40 3.86 -15.02 3.96
N PHE A 41 3.29 -14.75 2.79
CA PHE A 41 2.33 -13.65 2.65
C PHE A 41 1.06 -13.97 3.46
N LEU A 42 0.55 -12.97 4.20
CA LEU A 42 -0.68 -13.08 4.98
C LEU A 42 -1.91 -13.08 4.08
N TRP A 43 -1.86 -12.29 3.01
CA TRP A 43 -2.99 -12.09 2.11
C TRP A 43 -2.49 -11.69 0.72
N LYS A 44 -3.29 -11.99 -0.30
CA LYS A 44 -3.06 -11.53 -1.67
C LYS A 44 -4.36 -11.04 -2.28
N GLY A 45 -4.27 -10.05 -3.15
CA GLY A 45 -5.44 -9.54 -3.87
C GLY A 45 -5.12 -8.34 -4.75
N ARG A 46 -6.15 -7.57 -5.05
CA ARG A 46 -6.07 -6.40 -5.94
C ARG A 46 -5.80 -5.14 -5.13
N LEU A 47 -4.94 -4.28 -5.68
CA LEU A 47 -4.69 -2.93 -5.18
C LEU A 47 -5.29 -1.91 -6.13
N ARG A 48 -5.97 -0.90 -5.58
CA ARG A 48 -6.42 0.29 -6.31
C ARG A 48 -5.93 1.55 -5.63
N VAL A 49 -5.40 2.49 -6.41
CA VAL A 49 -5.12 3.86 -5.95
C VAL A 49 -6.27 4.73 -6.43
N ILE A 50 -6.96 5.35 -5.48
CA ILE A 50 -8.15 6.17 -5.76
C ILE A 50 -7.86 7.58 -5.26
N SER A 51 -8.00 8.57 -6.13
CA SER A 51 -8.02 9.98 -5.76
C SER A 51 -9.45 10.50 -5.69
N LYS A 52 -9.70 11.40 -4.75
CA LYS A 52 -10.97 12.07 -4.57
C LYS A 52 -10.70 13.52 -4.16
N GLY A 53 -10.87 14.44 -5.10
CA GLY A 53 -10.47 15.83 -4.95
C GLY A 53 -9.00 15.96 -4.56
N GLN A 54 -8.75 16.48 -3.35
CA GLN A 54 -7.42 16.67 -2.77
C GLN A 54 -6.97 15.52 -1.86
N THR A 55 -7.70 14.40 -1.83
CA THR A 55 -7.34 13.21 -1.04
C THR A 55 -7.00 12.01 -1.92
N CYS A 56 -6.09 11.17 -1.47
CA CYS A 56 -5.75 9.90 -2.13
C CYS A 56 -5.80 8.77 -1.11
N LYS A 57 -6.26 7.60 -1.55
CA LYS A 57 -6.35 6.39 -0.74
C LYS A 57 -5.91 5.18 -1.55
N VAL A 58 -5.16 4.31 -0.91
CA VAL A 58 -4.79 2.99 -1.43
C VAL A 58 -5.75 1.98 -0.83
N VAL A 59 -6.44 1.24 -1.70
CA VAL A 59 -7.46 0.27 -1.35
C VAL A 59 -6.94 -1.12 -1.70
N LEU A 60 -6.95 -2.01 -0.72
CA LEU A 60 -6.63 -3.43 -0.88
C LEU A 60 -7.93 -4.22 -0.79
N GLU A 61 -8.23 -5.00 -1.82
CA GLU A 61 -9.47 -5.78 -1.90
C GLU A 61 -9.26 -7.14 -2.53
N ASP A 62 -10.12 -8.10 -2.18
CA ASP A 62 -10.05 -9.44 -2.75
C ASP A 62 -10.40 -9.38 -4.24
N SER A 63 -9.58 -10.04 -5.06
CA SER A 63 -9.72 -9.97 -6.52
C SER A 63 -10.96 -10.71 -7.04
N ASN A 64 -11.50 -11.66 -6.28
CA ASN A 64 -12.63 -12.50 -6.66
C ASN A 64 -13.98 -11.92 -6.19
N THR A 65 -14.03 -11.48 -4.93
CA THR A 65 -15.25 -11.01 -4.26
C THR A 65 -15.40 -9.50 -4.25
N GLY A 66 -14.28 -8.76 -4.38
CA GLY A 66 -14.25 -7.30 -4.21
C GLY A 66 -14.39 -6.85 -2.75
N GLU A 67 -14.27 -7.76 -1.79
CA GLU A 67 -14.33 -7.42 -0.36
C GLU A 67 -13.11 -6.58 0.05
N LEU A 68 -13.36 -5.48 0.75
CA LEU A 68 -12.33 -4.58 1.26
C LEU A 68 -11.52 -5.30 2.34
N PHE A 69 -10.24 -5.53 2.08
CA PHE A 69 -9.32 -6.06 3.07
C PHE A 69 -8.77 -4.94 3.98
N ALA A 70 -8.24 -3.89 3.35
CA ALA A 70 -7.66 -2.76 4.09
C ALA A 70 -7.66 -1.48 3.25
N LEU A 71 -7.69 -0.34 3.93
CA LEU A 71 -7.63 0.97 3.33
C LEU A 71 -6.46 1.75 3.94
N CYS A 72 -5.63 2.37 3.11
CA CYS A 72 -4.52 3.20 3.54
C CYS A 72 -4.75 4.62 3.01
N PRO A 73 -5.13 5.59 3.86
CA PRO A 73 -5.21 6.98 3.44
C PRO A 73 -3.80 7.48 3.13
N TYR A 74 -3.56 7.92 1.90
CA TYR A 74 -2.28 8.44 1.48
C TYR A 74 -2.15 9.88 1.97
N ASP A 75 -1.18 10.08 2.86
CA ASP A 75 -0.81 11.39 3.38
C ASP A 75 0.70 11.57 3.22
N PRO A 76 1.15 12.55 2.40
CA PRO A 76 2.57 12.76 2.14
C PRO A 76 3.33 13.30 3.37
N ALA A 77 2.65 13.87 4.37
CA ALA A 77 3.25 14.39 5.59
C ALA A 77 3.36 13.33 6.71
N SER A 78 2.55 12.27 6.68
CA SER A 78 2.42 11.29 7.76
C SER A 78 3.14 9.96 7.49
N ASN A 79 3.98 9.87 6.45
CA ASN A 79 4.66 8.62 6.07
C ASN A 79 3.66 7.44 5.92
N SER A 80 2.46 7.67 5.36
CA SER A 80 1.45 6.60 5.22
C SER A 80 1.92 5.45 4.32
N VAL A 81 2.82 5.76 3.38
CA VAL A 81 3.44 4.79 2.48
C VAL A 81 4.96 4.99 2.54
N GLU A 82 5.69 3.98 2.99
CA GLU A 82 7.15 4.04 3.13
C GLU A 82 7.80 2.92 2.31
N PRO A 83 8.67 3.21 1.33
CA PRO A 83 9.43 2.17 0.64
C PRO A 83 10.42 1.51 1.60
N VAL A 84 10.66 0.20 1.44
CA VAL A 84 11.72 -0.48 2.20
C VAL A 84 13.11 -0.12 1.67
N LEU A 85 14.12 -0.26 2.52
CA LEU A 85 15.49 0.18 2.20
C LEU A 85 16.27 -0.82 1.32
N ASP A 86 15.93 -2.10 1.39
CA ASP A 86 16.66 -3.21 0.77
C ASP A 86 16.03 -3.70 -0.55
N SER A 87 14.86 -3.15 -0.92
CA SER A 87 14.13 -3.58 -2.11
C SER A 87 13.23 -2.49 -2.66
N SER A 88 13.11 -2.42 -3.98
CA SER A 88 12.18 -1.52 -4.66
C SER A 88 10.79 -2.11 -4.88
N ARG A 89 10.55 -3.38 -4.49
CA ARG A 89 9.27 -4.08 -4.69
C ARG A 89 8.35 -4.05 -3.48
N TYR A 90 8.87 -3.66 -2.32
CA TYR A 90 8.15 -3.73 -1.06
C TYR A 90 8.00 -2.36 -0.43
N PHE A 91 6.87 -2.16 0.22
CA PHE A 91 6.44 -0.92 0.85
C PHE A 91 5.76 -1.24 2.17
N VAL A 92 5.82 -0.33 3.11
CA VAL A 92 5.00 -0.36 4.32
C VAL A 92 3.84 0.58 4.12
N LEU A 93 2.64 0.07 4.39
CA LEU A 93 1.40 0.83 4.35
C LEU A 93 0.86 0.99 5.76
N LYS A 94 0.46 2.20 6.10
CA LYS A 94 -0.35 2.50 7.28
C LYS A 94 -1.82 2.33 6.92
N ILE A 95 -2.36 1.15 7.24
CA ILE A 95 -3.77 0.85 6.99
C ILE A 95 -4.64 1.26 8.17
N GLU A 96 -5.87 1.62 7.85
CA GLU A 96 -6.97 1.82 8.78
C GLU A 96 -8.00 0.70 8.59
N HIS A 97 -8.38 0.07 9.70
CA HIS A 97 -9.45 -0.93 9.74
C HIS A 97 -10.28 -0.71 11.00
N GLU A 98 -11.59 -0.47 10.82
CA GLU A 98 -12.55 -0.25 11.91
C GLU A 98 -12.09 0.78 12.97
N GLY A 99 -11.49 1.89 12.52
CA GLY A 99 -11.00 2.96 13.40
C GLY A 99 -9.69 2.68 14.13
N ARG A 100 -8.98 1.59 13.78
CA ARG A 100 -7.62 1.28 14.27
C ARG A 100 -6.60 1.42 13.15
N HIS A 101 -5.44 1.97 13.48
CA HIS A 101 -4.30 2.01 12.56
C HIS A 101 -3.38 0.83 12.81
N ALA A 102 -2.94 0.19 11.72
CA ALA A 102 -1.93 -0.86 11.73
C ALA A 102 -0.94 -0.62 10.60
N PHE A 103 0.29 -1.10 10.78
CA PHE A 103 1.28 -1.11 9.70
C PHE A 103 1.37 -2.51 9.13
N ILE A 104 1.30 -2.60 7.81
CA ILE A 104 1.46 -3.84 7.06
C ILE A 104 2.56 -3.68 6.03
N GLY A 105 3.22 -4.77 5.71
CA GLY A 105 4.12 -4.85 4.58
C GLY A 105 3.29 -5.17 3.35
N MET A 106 3.60 -4.54 2.24
CA MET A 106 2.99 -4.80 0.95
C MET A 106 4.09 -4.98 -0.07
N GLY A 107 3.90 -5.91 -1.01
CA GLY A 107 4.88 -6.19 -2.05
C GLY A 107 4.22 -6.58 -3.36
N PHE A 108 4.98 -6.37 -4.42
CA PHE A 108 4.59 -6.72 -5.78
C PHE A 108 5.45 -7.86 -6.30
N GLN A 109 4.86 -8.71 -7.16
CA GLN A 109 5.60 -9.74 -7.85
C GLN A 109 6.60 -9.10 -8.83
N GLU A 110 6.12 -8.14 -9.63
CA GLU A 110 6.91 -7.44 -10.63
C GLU A 110 7.46 -6.11 -10.13
N ARG A 111 8.65 -5.74 -10.59
CA ARG A 111 9.25 -4.43 -10.29
C ARG A 111 8.52 -3.29 -11.01
N SER A 112 7.90 -3.58 -12.15
CA SER A 112 7.14 -2.62 -12.94
C SER A 112 5.92 -2.14 -12.17
N ASP A 113 5.14 -3.05 -11.58
CA ASP A 113 3.98 -2.71 -10.74
C ASP A 113 4.36 -1.82 -9.55
N ALA A 114 5.48 -2.15 -8.89
CA ALA A 114 6.01 -1.34 -7.79
C ALA A 114 6.41 0.07 -8.22
N PHE A 115 6.96 0.19 -9.44
CA PHE A 115 7.32 1.48 -10.02
C PHE A 115 6.06 2.28 -10.38
N ASP A 116 5.09 1.67 -11.05
CA ASP A 116 3.82 2.30 -11.41
C ASP A 116 3.05 2.78 -10.17
N PHE A 117 3.06 1.98 -9.09
CA PHE A 117 2.49 2.37 -7.80
C PHE A 117 3.14 3.64 -7.23
N ASN A 118 4.47 3.70 -7.21
CA ASN A 118 5.18 4.87 -6.69
C ASN A 118 4.94 6.11 -7.57
N VAL A 119 4.92 5.95 -8.89
CA VAL A 119 4.63 7.04 -9.82
C VAL A 119 3.20 7.56 -9.64
N ALA A 120 2.20 6.67 -9.49
CA ALA A 120 0.81 7.08 -9.28
C ALA A 120 0.62 7.90 -7.98
N LEU A 121 1.34 7.56 -6.91
CA LEU A 121 1.32 8.34 -5.67
C LEU A 121 2.03 9.69 -5.80
N GLN A 122 3.15 9.73 -6.51
CA GLN A 122 3.89 10.97 -6.75
C GLN A 122 3.14 11.93 -7.67
N ASP A 123 2.47 11.41 -8.70
CA ASP A 123 1.66 12.20 -9.63
C ASP A 123 0.52 12.91 -8.91
N PHE A 124 -0.11 12.24 -7.93
CA PHE A 124 -1.11 12.85 -7.06
C PHE A 124 -0.56 13.96 -6.15
N THR A 125 0.72 13.88 -5.76
CA THR A 125 1.35 14.84 -4.84
C THR A 125 1.91 16.07 -5.56
N LYS A 126 1.91 16.09 -6.90
CA LYS A 126 2.44 17.20 -7.71
C LYS A 126 1.55 18.43 -7.76
#